data_AF-E3KW54-F1
#
_entry.id   AF-E3KW54-F1
#
_cell.length_a   1.000
_cell.length_b   1.000
_cell.length_c   1.000
_cell.angle_alpha   90.00
_cell.angle_beta   90.00
_cell.angle_gamma   90.00
#
_symmetry.space_group_name_H-M   'P 1'
#
loop_
_entity.id
_entity.type
_entity.pdbx_description
1 polymer ?
#
loop_
_entity_poly.entity_id
_entity_poly.type
_entity_poly.pdbx_seq_one_letter_code
_entity_poly.pdbx_strand_id
1 'polypeptide(L)'
;MIFATTENPSFRLTTPLQSRCRLLKLNRHDPEDLKRILERALEIEKKSSLDDVANKVDSQMIDLLANVADGDARVALSNLELILLALKQKPDLGHQELKEIIGNKFLLYDRNGDNHYELISALHKSVRGGDADAALYWLARMLGKLFCLVFSNDQF
;
A
#
# COMPACT_ATOMS: atom_id res chain seq x y z
N MET A 1 -26.01 8.47 7.90
CA MET A 1 -25.15 8.31 6.70
C MET A 1 -23.73 8.61 7.12
N ILE A 2 -22.76 7.75 6.79
CA ILE A 2 -21.34 7.91 7.14
C ILE A 2 -20.59 8.07 5.82
N PHE A 3 -19.71 9.06 5.75
CA PHE A 3 -18.87 9.33 4.58
C PHE A 3 -17.40 9.19 4.99
N ALA A 4 -16.58 8.64 4.10
CA ALA A 4 -15.13 8.52 4.27
C ALA A 4 -14.43 9.21 3.10
N THR A 5 -13.38 9.97 3.40
CA THR A 5 -12.54 10.66 2.41
C THR A 5 -11.09 10.64 2.89
N THR A 6 -10.15 10.49 1.96
CA THR A 6 -8.72 10.68 2.22
C THR A 6 -8.31 12.14 2.02
N GLU A 7 -9.10 12.91 1.28
CA GLU A 7 -8.90 14.35 1.06
C GLU A 7 -9.51 15.19 2.20
N ASN A 8 -9.02 16.42 2.36
CA ASN A 8 -9.54 17.32 3.38
C ASN A 8 -11.03 17.70 3.09
N PRO A 9 -11.96 17.37 3.99
CA PRO A 9 -13.39 17.56 3.79
C PRO A 9 -13.82 19.01 3.55
N SER A 10 -13.03 20.00 4.01
CA SER A 10 -13.35 21.42 3.81
C SER A 10 -13.32 21.85 2.33
N PHE A 11 -12.65 21.10 1.45
CA PHE A 11 -12.56 21.43 0.02
C PHE A 11 -13.74 20.94 -0.81
N ARG A 12 -14.44 19.87 -0.40
CA ARG A 12 -15.51 19.26 -1.20
C ARG A 12 -16.89 19.29 -0.55
N LEU A 13 -16.99 19.56 0.76
CA LEU A 13 -18.29 19.61 1.44
C LEU A 13 -18.92 21.00 1.39
N THR A 14 -20.20 21.06 1.03
CA THR A 14 -21.01 22.28 1.09
C THR A 14 -21.32 22.65 2.55
N THR A 15 -21.45 23.95 2.83
CA THR A 15 -21.69 24.52 4.17
C THR A 15 -22.87 23.88 4.94
N PRO A 16 -24.00 23.52 4.30
CA PRO A 16 -25.11 22.86 4.99
C PRO A 16 -24.78 21.45 5.52
N LEU A 17 -23.87 20.73 4.87
CA LEU A 17 -23.42 19.41 5.34
C LEU A 17 -22.39 19.56 6.47
N GLN A 18 -21.47 20.52 6.35
CA GLN A 18 -20.47 20.77 7.40
C GLN A 18 -21.11 21.14 8.74
N SER A 19 -22.24 21.85 8.74
CA SER A 19 -22.96 22.21 9.98
C SER A 19 -23.71 21.05 10.64
N ARG A 20 -23.89 19.92 9.94
CA ARG A 20 -24.68 18.76 10.41
C ARG A 20 -23.87 17.47 10.51
N CYS A 21 -22.64 17.46 10.01
CA CYS A 21 -21.76 16.30 10.02
C CYS A 21 -20.66 16.46 11.07
N ARG A 22 -20.46 15.42 11.89
CA ARG A 22 -19.32 15.35 12.80
C ARG A 22 -18.10 14.82 12.06
N LEU A 23 -17.00 15.57 12.08
CA LEU A 23 -15.73 15.15 11.51
C LEU A 23 -14.98 14.26 12.50
N LEU A 24 -14.55 13.10 12.02
CA LEU A 24 -13.67 12.18 12.74
C LEU A 24 -12.41 11.99 11.91
N LYS A 25 -11.26 12.33 12.50
CA LYS A 25 -9.96 12.09 11.86
C LYS A 25 -9.52 10.68 12.21
N LEU A 26 -9.30 9.86 11.19
CA LEU A 26 -8.67 8.56 11.33
C LEU A 26 -7.19 8.72 11.00
N ASN A 27 -6.34 8.16 11.86
CA ASN A 27 -4.90 8.12 11.64
C ASN A 27 -4.51 6.77 11.04
N ARG A 28 -3.33 6.72 10.43
CA ARG A 28 -2.70 5.46 10.03
C ARG A 28 -2.50 4.57 11.25
N HIS A 29 -2.55 3.27 11.05
CA HIS A 29 -2.30 2.30 12.12
C HIS A 29 -0.81 2.26 12.46
N ASP A 30 -0.51 2.08 13.75
CA ASP A 30 0.82 1.72 14.19
C ASP A 30 1.15 0.27 13.76
N PRO A 31 2.43 -0.09 13.60
CA PRO A 31 2.84 -1.44 13.21
C PRO A 31 2.26 -2.52 14.13
N GLU A 32 2.20 -2.27 15.44
CA GLU A 32 1.64 -3.20 16.43
C GLU A 32 0.15 -3.46 16.23
N ASP A 33 -0.61 -2.43 15.83
CA ASP A 33 -2.04 -2.57 15.53
C ASP A 33 -2.24 -3.38 14.25
N LEU A 34 -1.40 -3.18 13.24
CA LEU A 34 -1.41 -3.99 12.02
C LEU A 34 -1.08 -5.46 12.30
N LYS A 35 -0.09 -5.74 13.15
CA LYS A 35 0.22 -7.11 13.58
C LYS A 35 -1.00 -7.78 14.21
N ARG A 36 -1.67 -7.10 15.15
CA ARG A 36 -2.90 -7.63 15.77
C ARG A 36 -4.02 -7.90 14.77
N ILE A 37 -4.17 -7.04 13.75
CA ILE A 37 -5.16 -7.25 12.69
C ILE A 37 -4.82 -8.50 11.87
N LEU A 38 -3.55 -8.66 11.49
CA LEU A 38 -3.06 -9.81 10.73
C LEU A 38 -3.16 -11.13 11.52
N GLU A 39 -2.80 -11.12 12.80
CA GLU A 39 -2.92 -12.28 13.70
C GLU A 39 -4.38 -12.74 13.82
N ARG A 40 -5.31 -11.79 14.01
CA ARG A 40 -6.76 -12.10 14.03
C ARG A 40 -7.23 -12.68 12.71
N ALA A 41 -6.78 -12.14 11.59
CA ALA A 41 -7.13 -12.66 10.27
C ALA A 41 -6.63 -14.10 10.09
N LEU A 42 -5.39 -14.39 10.52
CA LEU A 42 -4.82 -15.73 10.52
C LEU A 42 -5.60 -16.71 11.41
N GLU A 43 -6.01 -16.28 12.61
CA GLU A 43 -6.82 -17.12 13.50
C GLU A 43 -8.18 -17.48 12.89
N ILE A 44 -8.81 -16.55 12.18
CA ILE A 44 -10.07 -16.79 11.47
C ILE A 44 -9.84 -17.78 10.33
N GLU A 45 -8.81 -17.57 9.52
CA GLU A 45 -8.46 -18.49 8.42
C GLU A 45 -8.15 -19.91 8.91
N LYS A 46 -7.43 -20.05 10.04
CA LYS A 46 -7.17 -21.35 10.69
C LYS A 46 -8.45 -22.07 11.14
N LYS A 47 -9.50 -21.32 11.50
CA LYS A 47 -10.79 -21.89 11.91
C LYS A 47 -11.68 -22.23 10.72
N SER A 48 -11.59 -21.45 9.65
CA SER A 48 -12.43 -21.61 8.45
C SER A 48 -11.87 -22.61 7.45
N SER A 49 -10.55 -22.73 7.35
CA SER A 49 -9.87 -23.66 6.45
C SER A 49 -9.28 -24.83 7.25
N LEU A 50 -9.58 -26.08 6.88
CA LEU A 50 -8.93 -27.29 7.39
C LEU A 50 -7.46 -27.44 6.94
N ASP A 51 -6.97 -26.48 6.16
CA ASP A 51 -5.65 -26.51 5.55
C ASP A 51 -4.58 -25.96 6.50
N ASP A 52 -3.51 -26.73 6.73
CA ASP A 52 -2.31 -26.36 7.51
C ASP A 52 -1.50 -25.17 6.95
N VAL A 53 -1.98 -24.55 5.88
CA VAL A 53 -1.31 -23.47 5.16
C VAL A 53 -1.14 -22.23 6.04
N ALA A 54 -2.15 -21.90 6.85
CA ALA A 54 -2.08 -20.78 7.78
C ALA A 54 -1.11 -21.01 8.95
N ASN A 55 -0.66 -22.24 9.19
CA ASN A 55 0.38 -22.55 10.18
C ASN A 55 1.80 -22.34 9.64
N LYS A 56 1.98 -22.18 8.32
CA LYS A 56 3.29 -21.90 7.71
C LYS A 56 3.66 -20.41 7.73
N VAL A 57 2.72 -19.53 8.08
CA VAL A 57 2.99 -18.09 8.22
C VAL A 57 3.62 -17.83 9.59
N ASP A 58 4.93 -17.58 9.59
CA ASP A 58 5.68 -17.27 10.80
C ASP A 58 5.53 -15.79 11.23
N SER A 59 5.79 -15.53 12.50
CA SER A 59 5.85 -14.20 13.13
C SER A 59 6.69 -13.18 12.35
N GLN A 60 7.83 -13.61 11.79
CA GLN A 60 8.70 -12.76 10.97
C GLN A 60 8.01 -12.25 9.70
N MET A 61 7.11 -13.05 9.12
CA MET A 61 6.34 -12.66 7.94
C MET A 61 5.25 -11.65 8.31
N ILE A 62 4.61 -11.82 9.47
CA ILE A 62 3.62 -10.86 9.98
C ILE A 62 4.29 -9.49 10.19
N ASP A 63 5.48 -9.47 10.79
CA ASP A 63 6.26 -8.27 10.99
C ASP A 63 6.62 -7.58 9.67
N LEU A 64 7.02 -8.37 8.66
CA LEU A 64 7.32 -7.84 7.34
C LEU A 64 6.08 -7.26 6.67
N LEU A 65 4.94 -7.95 6.74
CA LEU A 65 3.67 -7.49 6.18
C LEU A 65 3.18 -6.20 6.83
N ALA A 66 3.30 -6.10 8.16
CA ALA A 66 2.95 -4.89 8.90
C ALA A 66 3.83 -3.70 8.47
N ASN A 67 5.14 -3.92 8.29
CA ASN A 67 6.07 -2.88 7.84
C ASN A 67 5.82 -2.45 6.40
N VAL A 68 5.54 -3.40 5.49
CA VAL A 68 5.27 -3.11 4.07
C VAL A 68 3.96 -2.34 3.90
N ALA A 69 2.98 -2.55 4.78
CA ALA A 69 1.66 -1.93 4.67
C ALA A 69 1.62 -0.44 5.05
N ASP A 70 2.66 0.12 5.66
CA ASP A 70 2.80 1.55 6.00
C ASP A 70 1.55 2.18 6.67
N GLY A 71 0.92 1.42 7.58
CA GLY A 71 -0.25 1.85 8.33
C GLY A 71 -1.61 1.64 7.64
N ASP A 72 -1.65 1.04 6.44
CA ASP A 72 -2.89 0.65 5.75
C ASP A 72 -3.23 -0.84 5.97
N ALA A 73 -4.24 -1.08 6.80
CA ALA A 73 -4.72 -2.42 7.11
C ALA A 73 -5.27 -3.18 5.89
N ARG A 74 -5.80 -2.48 4.88
CA ARG A 74 -6.29 -3.12 3.65
C ARG A 74 -5.12 -3.73 2.88
N VAL A 75 -4.03 -2.97 2.73
CA VAL A 75 -2.82 -3.44 2.05
C VAL A 75 -2.22 -4.63 2.78
N ALA A 76 -2.13 -4.55 4.12
CA ALA A 76 -1.64 -5.65 4.95
C ALA A 76 -2.43 -6.96 4.72
N LEU A 77 -3.76 -6.89 4.82
CA LEU A 77 -4.64 -8.04 4.64
C LEU A 77 -4.62 -8.58 3.21
N SER A 78 -4.60 -7.72 2.19
CA SER A 78 -4.50 -8.14 0.79
C SER A 78 -3.17 -8.84 0.47
N ASN A 79 -2.09 -8.49 1.15
CA ASN A 79 -0.81 -9.17 1.01
C ASN A 79 -0.80 -10.52 1.75
N LEU A 80 -1.42 -10.58 2.93
CA LEU A 80 -1.62 -11.84 3.65
C LEU A 80 -2.43 -12.85 2.83
N GLU A 81 -3.56 -12.42 2.26
CA GLU A 81 -4.41 -13.24 1.39
C GLU A 81 -3.63 -13.80 0.19
N LEU A 82 -2.78 -12.97 -0.43
CA LEU A 82 -1.94 -13.37 -1.54
C LEU A 82 -0.95 -14.48 -1.14
N ILE A 83 -0.31 -14.36 0.02
CA ILE A 83 0.60 -15.39 0.56
C ILE A 83 -0.15 -16.68 0.81
N LEU A 84 -1.34 -16.62 1.42
CA LEU A 84 -2.14 -17.80 1.69
C LEU A 84 -2.56 -18.50 0.38
N LEU A 85 -2.96 -17.73 -0.64
CA LEU A 85 -3.28 -18.27 -1.97
C LEU A 85 -2.07 -18.91 -2.64
N ALA A 86 -0.89 -18.29 -2.56
CA ALA A 86 0.34 -18.81 -3.11
C ALA A 86 0.74 -20.14 -2.43
N LEU A 87 0.65 -20.18 -1.10
CA LEU A 87 0.94 -21.39 -0.32
C LEU A 87 -0.08 -22.52 -0.54
N LYS A 88 -1.35 -22.18 -0.82
CA LYS A 88 -2.37 -23.18 -1.23
C LYS A 88 -2.02 -23.85 -2.55
N GLN A 89 -1.42 -23.11 -3.51
CA GLN A 89 -1.00 -23.67 -4.80
C GLN A 89 0.34 -24.40 -4.72
N LYS A 90 1.29 -23.86 -3.94
CA LYS A 90 2.61 -24.42 -3.72
C LYS A 90 2.96 -24.38 -2.24
N PRO A 91 2.74 -25.47 -1.50
CA PRO A 91 2.96 -25.48 -0.06
C PRO A 91 4.44 -25.41 0.34
N ASP A 92 5.38 -25.64 -0.58
CA ASP A 92 6.83 -25.66 -0.33
C ASP A 92 7.52 -24.32 -0.59
N LEU A 93 6.76 -23.24 -0.79
CA LEU A 93 7.32 -21.91 -1.02
C LEU A 93 8.17 -21.47 0.18
N GLY A 94 9.40 -21.08 -0.14
CA GLY A 94 10.36 -20.59 0.83
C GLY A 94 10.07 -19.14 1.26
N HIS A 95 10.67 -18.73 2.37
CA HIS A 95 10.50 -17.38 2.92
C HIS A 95 10.98 -16.28 1.96
N GLN A 96 11.98 -16.55 1.11
CA GLN A 96 12.47 -15.61 0.09
C GLN A 96 11.47 -15.42 -1.05
N GLU A 97 10.90 -16.51 -1.56
CA GLU A 97 9.90 -16.47 -2.64
C GLU A 97 8.64 -15.72 -2.20
N LEU A 98 8.21 -15.91 -0.95
CA LEU A 98 7.10 -15.15 -0.38
C LEU A 98 7.39 -13.64 -0.33
N LYS A 99 8.63 -13.24 0.00
CA LYS A 99 9.03 -11.83 -0.04
C LYS A 99 9.00 -11.26 -1.46
N GLU A 100 9.43 -12.03 -2.46
CA GLU A 100 9.38 -11.60 -3.86
C GLU A 100 7.95 -11.40 -4.35
N ILE A 101 7.01 -12.25 -3.93
CA ILE A 101 5.59 -12.12 -4.26
C ILE A 101 5.01 -10.80 -3.72
N ILE A 102 5.39 -10.42 -2.48
CA ILE A 102 4.99 -9.15 -1.88
C ILE A 102 5.65 -7.97 -2.61
N GLY A 103 6.97 -8.06 -2.86
CA GLY A 103 7.76 -7.01 -3.50
C GLY A 103 7.30 -6.67 -4.91
N ASN A 104 6.98 -7.68 -5.73
CA ASN A 104 6.47 -7.48 -7.08
C ASN A 104 5.10 -6.77 -7.10
N LYS A 105 4.24 -7.01 -6.09
CA LYS A 105 2.95 -6.34 -6.03
C LYS A 105 3.06 -4.87 -5.61
N PHE A 106 4.09 -4.48 -4.84
CA PHE A 106 4.35 -3.07 -4.55
C PHE A 106 4.61 -2.26 -5.83
N LEU A 107 5.34 -2.85 -6.80
CA LEU A 107 5.51 -2.28 -8.14
C LEU A 107 4.22 -2.26 -8.98
N LEU A 108 3.32 -3.24 -8.77
CA LEU A 108 2.04 -3.30 -9.47
C LEU A 108 0.96 -2.38 -8.86
N TYR A 109 0.99 -2.12 -7.55
CA TYR A 109 0.08 -1.17 -6.90
C TYR A 109 0.36 0.28 -7.36
N ASP A 110 1.60 0.56 -7.79
CA ASP A 110 2.00 1.80 -8.48
C ASP A 110 1.47 1.89 -9.93
N ARG A 111 0.91 0.81 -10.51
CA ARG A 111 0.37 0.83 -11.89
C ARG A 111 -0.97 1.53 -12.06
N ASN A 112 -1.69 1.85 -10.99
CA ASN A 112 -2.93 2.62 -11.11
C ASN A 112 -2.71 4.11 -11.43
N GLY A 113 -1.48 4.56 -11.65
CA GLY A 113 -1.19 5.86 -12.25
C GLY A 113 -1.35 7.06 -11.31
N ASP A 114 -1.85 6.87 -10.08
CA ASP A 114 -2.05 7.97 -9.13
C ASP A 114 -0.75 8.70 -8.80
N ASN A 115 0.35 7.97 -8.57
CA ASN A 115 1.67 8.58 -8.36
C ASN A 115 2.14 9.38 -9.58
N HIS A 116 1.89 8.90 -10.81
CA HIS A 116 2.25 9.65 -12.02
C HIS A 116 1.43 10.93 -12.13
N TYR A 117 0.13 10.87 -11.86
CA TYR A 117 -0.73 12.05 -11.86
C TYR A 117 -0.36 13.05 -10.75
N GLU A 118 -0.03 12.57 -9.56
CA GLU A 118 0.44 13.42 -8.47
C GLU A 118 1.76 14.10 -8.80
N LEU A 119 2.73 13.37 -9.38
CA LEU A 119 3.99 13.92 -9.83
C LEU A 119 3.78 14.97 -10.94
N ILE A 120 2.92 14.67 -11.93
CA ILE A 120 2.64 15.59 -13.06
C ILE A 120 1.91 16.85 -12.56
N SER A 121 0.97 16.67 -11.63
CA SER A 121 0.25 17.77 -10.97
C SER A 121 1.19 18.64 -10.14
N ALA A 122 2.11 18.03 -9.37
CA ALA A 122 3.12 18.73 -8.60
C ALA A 122 4.07 19.52 -9.52
N LEU A 123 4.58 18.89 -10.60
CA LEU A 123 5.41 19.55 -11.62
C LEU A 123 4.69 20.76 -12.23
N HIS A 124 3.43 20.58 -12.66
CA HIS A 124 2.66 21.64 -13.30
C HIS A 124 2.37 22.81 -12.34
N LYS A 125 2.14 22.51 -11.05
CA LYS A 125 1.99 23.53 -10.00
C LYS A 125 3.29 24.26 -9.70
N SER A 126 4.44 23.57 -9.64
CA SER A 126 5.75 24.23 -9.46
C SER A 126 6.12 25.13 -10.63
N VAL A 127 5.87 24.69 -11.88
CA VAL A 127 6.08 25.51 -13.08
C VAL A 127 5.16 26.73 -13.08
N ARG A 128 3.88 26.56 -12.75
CA ARG A 128 2.92 27.68 -12.65
C ARG A 128 3.25 28.63 -11.48
N GLY A 129 3.81 28.10 -10.40
CA GLY A 129 4.22 28.84 -9.20
C GLY A 129 5.57 29.55 -9.34
N GLY A 130 6.31 29.31 -10.42
CA GLY A 130 7.62 29.93 -10.67
C GLY A 130 8.77 29.33 -9.86
N ASP A 131 8.59 28.16 -9.24
CA ASP A 131 9.62 27.48 -8.45
C ASP A 131 10.40 26.50 -9.32
N ALA A 132 11.55 26.96 -9.83
CA ALA A 132 12.40 26.20 -10.75
C ALA A 132 13.06 24.98 -10.09
N ASP A 133 13.46 25.09 -8.82
CA ASP A 133 14.11 24.00 -8.08
C ASP A 133 13.12 22.86 -7.80
N ALA A 134 11.90 23.21 -7.38
CA ALA A 134 10.84 22.23 -7.20
C ALA A 134 10.46 21.55 -8.52
N ALA A 135 10.38 22.31 -9.62
CA ALA A 135 10.09 21.76 -10.94
C ALA A 135 11.17 20.76 -11.39
N LEU A 136 12.45 21.09 -11.19
CA LEU A 136 13.57 20.21 -11.52
C LEU A 136 13.56 18.92 -10.67
N TYR A 137 13.25 19.05 -9.38
CA TYR A 137 13.12 17.92 -8.45
C TYR A 137 12.01 16.95 -8.89
N TRP A 138 10.81 17.45 -9.20
CA TRP A 138 9.70 16.60 -9.64
C TRP A 138 9.96 15.96 -11.00
N LEU A 139 10.63 16.68 -11.92
CA LEU A 139 11.07 16.15 -13.21
C LEU A 139 12.09 15.03 -13.05
N ALA A 140 13.12 15.22 -12.23
CA ALA A 140 14.14 14.22 -11.96
C ALA A 140 13.55 12.96 -11.33
N ARG A 141 12.57 13.11 -10.43
CA ARG A 141 11.85 12.00 -9.80
C ARG A 141 10.99 11.19 -10.79
N MET A 142 10.40 11.84 -11.80
CA MET A 142 9.72 11.14 -12.90
C MET A 142 10.70 10.35 -13.77
N LEU A 143 11.85 10.95 -14.12
CA LEU A 143 12.86 10.33 -14.97
C LEU A 143 13.59 9.17 -14.26
N GLY A 144 13.85 9.30 -12.96
CA GLY A 144 14.49 8.25 -12.15
C GLY A 144 13.70 6.95 -12.08
N LYS A 145 12.36 7.03 -12.03
CA LYS A 145 11.49 5.83 -12.10
C LYS A 145 11.52 5.16 -13.49
N LEU A 146 11.65 5.95 -14.56
CA LEU A 146 11.78 5.41 -15.92
C LEU A 146 13.11 4.67 -16.12
N PHE A 147 14.17 5.14 -15.47
CA PHE A 147 15.51 4.53 -15.54
C PHE A 147 15.55 3.13 -14.89
N CYS A 148 14.82 2.93 -13.78
CA CYS A 148 14.76 1.62 -13.11
C CYS A 148 14.00 0.56 -13.95
N LEU A 149 13.05 0.98 -14.78
CA LEU A 149 12.27 0.12 -15.68
C LEU A 149 13.03 -0.27 -16.95
N VAL A 150 13.92 0.60 -17.44
CA VAL A 150 14.75 0.30 -18.62
C VAL A 150 16.00 -0.53 -18.23
N PHE A 151 16.63 -0.24 -17.08
CA PHE A 151 17.86 -0.93 -16.67
C PHE A 151 17.66 -2.21 -15.85
N SER A 152 16.42 -2.58 -15.45
CA SER A 152 16.17 -3.91 -14.86
C SER A 152 15.98 -5.01 -15.91
N ASN A 153 16.02 -4.67 -17.21
CA ASN A 153 15.82 -5.63 -18.30
C ASN A 153 17.08 -5.89 -19.15
N ASP A 154 18.20 -5.22 -18.85
CA ASP A 154 19.51 -5.54 -19.40
C ASP A 154 20.37 -6.11 -18.27
N GLN A 155 20.35 -7.45 -18.17
CA GLN A 155 21.47 -8.16 -17.56
C GLN A 155 22.73 -7.86 -18.39
N PHE A 156 23.68 -7.15 -17.79
CA PHE A 156 25.11 -7.51 -17.72
C PHE A 156 25.74 -6.84 -16.51
#